data_AF-A0A061BIJ4-F1
#
_entry.id   AF-A0A061BIJ4-F1
#
_cell.length_a   1.000
_cell.length_b   1.000
_cell.length_c   1.000
_cell.angle_alpha   90.00
_cell.angle_beta   90.00
_cell.angle_gamma   90.00
#
_symmetry.space_group_name_H-M   'P 1'
#
loop_
_entity.id
_entity.type
_entity.pdbx_description
1 polymer ?
#
loop_
_entity_poly.entity_id
_entity_poly.type
_entity_poly.pdbx_seq_one_letter_code
_entity_poly.pdbx_strand_id
1 'polypeptide(L)'
;MDSPLITSDGFPRSDINIIEVRTARIKIIKLKNDLSAVIDELSKRIADRLQQGPTPITKQQKVSPQVPFAQIVEVIANSPANQAGIQVHDKLLAFGPINATNHNNLKSVAQIVQANVNRYLLLFSEMAHISISHLHQPQIGLAKAFSGAD
;
A
#
# COMPACT_ATOMS: atom_id res chain seq x y z
N MET A 1 10.42 35.93 1.17
CA MET A 1 11.72 35.88 0.47
C MET A 1 12.08 37.31 0.05
N ASP A 2 12.00 38.27 0.99
CA ASP A 2 11.62 39.65 0.62
C ASP A 2 12.65 40.70 1.08
N SER A 3 13.79 40.23 1.61
CA SER A 3 14.87 41.12 2.02
C SER A 3 15.41 41.90 0.82
N PRO A 4 15.59 43.22 0.91
CA PRO A 4 16.08 44.03 -0.20
C PRO A 4 17.50 43.63 -0.61
N LEU A 5 17.78 43.60 -1.92
CA LEU A 5 19.10 43.29 -2.49
C LEU A 5 19.95 44.54 -2.76
N ILE A 6 19.45 45.69 -2.33
CA ILE A 6 20.08 47.00 -2.44
C ILE A 6 20.27 47.60 -1.06
N THR A 7 21.26 48.47 -0.94
CA THR A 7 21.49 49.30 0.25
C THR A 7 20.61 50.56 0.17
N SER A 8 20.44 51.28 1.29
CA SER A 8 19.69 52.55 1.36
C SER A 8 20.11 53.58 0.29
N ASP A 9 21.37 53.52 -0.12
CA ASP A 9 21.99 54.48 -1.04
C ASP A 9 21.75 54.10 -2.52
N GLY A 10 20.99 53.04 -2.79
CA GLY A 10 20.61 52.61 -4.14
C GLY A 10 21.61 51.71 -4.85
N PHE A 11 22.73 51.37 -4.19
CA PHE A 11 23.75 50.48 -4.75
C PHE A 11 23.49 48.99 -4.44
N PRO A 12 23.95 48.07 -5.31
CA PRO A 12 23.94 46.64 -5.03
C PRO A 12 24.70 46.34 -3.74
N ARG A 13 24.10 45.54 -2.86
CA ARG A 13 24.76 45.05 -1.65
C ARG A 13 26.05 44.29 -1.97
N SER A 14 27.15 44.70 -1.34
CA SER A 14 28.49 44.14 -1.56
C SER A 14 28.78 42.90 -0.71
N ASP A 15 28.00 42.67 0.34
CA ASP A 15 28.11 41.56 1.29
C ASP A 15 27.49 40.24 0.77
N ILE A 16 26.79 40.27 -0.38
CA ILE A 16 25.99 39.13 -0.87
C ILE A 16 26.13 38.99 -2.40
N ASN A 17 26.17 37.76 -2.89
CA ASN A 17 26.06 37.48 -4.32
C ASN A 17 24.60 37.67 -4.81
N ILE A 18 24.31 38.85 -5.35
CA ILE A 18 22.97 39.24 -5.78
C ILE A 18 22.44 38.37 -6.93
N ILE A 19 23.32 37.92 -7.84
CA ILE A 19 22.93 37.12 -8.99
C ILE A 19 22.46 35.74 -8.55
N GLU A 20 23.21 35.10 -7.65
CA GLU A 20 22.82 33.82 -7.06
C GLU A 20 21.52 33.93 -6.26
N VAL A 21 21.40 34.95 -5.40
CA VAL A 21 20.19 35.16 -4.60
C VAL A 21 18.97 35.43 -5.50
N ARG A 22 19.12 36.23 -6.55
CA ARG A 22 18.04 36.49 -7.52
C ARG A 22 17.61 35.21 -8.22
N THR A 23 18.57 34.40 -8.65
CA THR A 23 18.32 33.12 -9.32
C THR A 23 17.61 32.13 -8.40
N ALA A 24 18.09 31.99 -7.15
CA ALA A 24 17.49 31.15 -6.13
C ALA A 24 16.06 31.60 -5.80
N ARG A 25 15.82 32.91 -5.64
CA ARG A 25 14.48 33.47 -5.40
C ARG A 25 13.53 33.17 -6.53
N ILE A 26 13.95 33.35 -7.79
CA ILE A 26 13.13 33.02 -8.96
C ILE A 26 12.76 31.53 -8.95
N LYS A 27 13.72 30.65 -8.68
CA LYS A 27 13.49 29.21 -8.61
C LYS A 27 12.48 28.85 -7.51
N ILE A 28 12.62 29.44 -6.32
CA ILE A 28 11.71 29.21 -5.20
C ILE A 28 10.30 29.71 -5.55
N ILE A 29 10.17 30.89 -6.15
CA ILE A 29 8.87 31.43 -6.57
C ILE A 29 8.20 30.50 -7.58
N LYS A 30 8.95 30.02 -8.58
CA LYS A 30 8.44 29.05 -9.56
C LYS A 30 7.94 27.78 -8.88
N LEU A 31 8.76 27.16 -8.04
CA LEU A 31 8.39 25.95 -7.32
C LEU A 31 7.17 26.14 -6.41
N LYS A 32 7.05 27.29 -5.74
CA LYS A 32 5.87 27.59 -4.93
C LYS A 32 4.60 27.71 -5.78
N ASN A 33 4.70 28.36 -6.94
CA ASN A 33 3.58 28.49 -7.86
C ASN A 33 3.18 27.12 -8.44
N ASP A 34 4.15 26.32 -8.87
CA ASP A 34 3.93 24.97 -9.39
C ASP A 34 3.27 24.08 -8.33
N LEU A 35 3.75 24.15 -7.08
CA LEU A 35 3.15 23.43 -5.96
C LEU A 35 1.70 23.86 -5.72
N SER A 36 1.42 25.17 -5.70
CA SER A 36 0.05 25.67 -5.55
C SER A 36 -0.85 25.14 -6.66
N ALA A 37 -0.38 25.15 -7.91
CA ALA A 37 -1.14 24.64 -9.05
C ALA A 37 -1.45 23.13 -8.93
N VAL A 38 -0.48 22.32 -8.47
CA VAL A 38 -0.69 20.88 -8.23
C VAL A 38 -1.70 20.66 -7.10
N ILE A 39 -1.61 21.41 -6.01
CA ILE A 39 -2.56 21.33 -4.90
C ILE A 39 -3.97 21.69 -5.37
N ASP A 40 -4.12 22.76 -6.16
CA ASP A 40 -5.40 23.20 -6.69
C ASP A 40 -6.01 22.13 -7.61
N GLU A 41 -5.22 21.52 -8.50
CA GLU A 41 -5.66 20.43 -9.37
C GLU A 41 -6.14 19.21 -8.56
N LEU A 42 -5.37 18.81 -7.53
CA LEU A 42 -5.75 17.71 -6.66
C LEU A 42 -7.03 18.00 -5.89
N SER A 43 -7.15 19.20 -5.32
CA SER A 43 -8.35 19.62 -4.58
C SER A 43 -9.60 19.55 -5.45
N LYS A 44 -9.50 19.98 -6.71
CA LYS A 44 -10.58 19.91 -7.70
C LYS A 44 -10.96 18.46 -8.00
N ARG A 45 -9.99 17.58 -8.28
CA ARG A 45 -10.25 16.16 -8.54
C ARG A 45 -10.90 15.44 -7.37
N ILE A 46 -10.49 15.78 -6.14
CA ILE A 46 -11.10 15.24 -4.93
C ILE A 46 -12.54 15.73 -4.80
N ALA A 47 -12.77 17.04 -4.98
CA ALA A 47 -14.12 17.61 -4.94
C ALA A 47 -15.03 16.98 -6.01
N ASP A 48 -14.55 16.81 -7.24
CA ASP A 48 -15.28 16.17 -8.33
C ASP A 48 -15.65 14.72 -7.95
N ARG A 49 -14.72 13.96 -7.36
CA ARG A 49 -14.96 12.57 -6.94
C ARG A 49 -15.89 12.45 -5.73
N LEU A 50 -15.95 13.45 -4.86
CA LEU A 50 -16.88 13.47 -3.73
C LEU A 50 -18.30 13.88 -4.18
N GLN A 51 -18.43 14.76 -5.17
CA GLN A 51 -19.71 15.15 -5.76
C GLN A 51 -20.27 14.08 -6.70
N GLN A 52 -19.41 13.36 -7.41
CA GLN A 52 -19.72 12.08 -8.03
C GLN A 52 -19.89 11.06 -6.90
N GLY A 53 -21.05 11.11 -6.21
CA GLY A 53 -21.40 10.23 -5.09
C GLY A 53 -20.98 8.79 -5.35
N PRO A 54 -20.69 8.01 -4.29
CA PRO A 54 -19.83 6.82 -4.34
C PRO A 54 -20.03 6.08 -5.64
N THR A 55 -19.02 6.11 -6.52
CA THR A 55 -18.97 5.21 -7.68
C THR A 55 -19.40 3.85 -7.15
N PRO A 56 -20.46 3.22 -7.70
CA PRO A 56 -20.91 1.97 -7.17
C PRO A 56 -19.72 1.03 -7.25
N ILE A 57 -19.12 0.76 -6.10
CA ILE A 57 -18.30 -0.42 -5.89
C ILE A 57 -19.34 -1.52 -5.96
N THR A 58 -19.71 -1.90 -7.18
CA THR A 58 -20.48 -3.09 -7.50
C THR A 58 -19.56 -4.28 -7.25
N LYS A 59 -19.17 -4.46 -6.00
CA LYS A 59 -19.38 -5.69 -5.29
C LYS A 59 -19.93 -5.23 -3.95
N GLN A 60 -21.25 -5.27 -3.84
CA GLN A 60 -21.86 -5.76 -2.63
C GLN A 60 -21.10 -7.05 -2.31
N GLN A 61 -20.06 -6.94 -1.50
CA GLN A 61 -19.49 -8.10 -0.83
C GLN A 61 -20.58 -8.42 0.17
N LYS A 62 -21.59 -9.14 -0.35
CA LYS A 62 -22.47 -10.01 0.43
C LYS A 62 -21.49 -10.62 1.42
N VAL A 63 -21.60 -10.23 2.68
CA VAL A 63 -20.84 -10.83 3.77
C VAL A 63 -21.39 -12.25 3.85
N SER A 64 -21.02 -13.07 2.87
CA SER A 64 -21.17 -14.50 2.93
C SER A 64 -20.40 -14.89 4.17
N PRO A 65 -21.00 -15.70 5.07
CA PRO A 65 -20.28 -16.18 6.24
C PRO A 65 -18.92 -16.69 5.74
N GLN A 66 -17.84 -16.09 6.25
CA GLN A 66 -16.52 -16.51 5.86
C GLN A 66 -16.31 -17.88 6.50
N VAL A 67 -16.54 -18.93 5.72
CA VAL A 67 -16.35 -20.31 6.14
C VAL A 67 -14.86 -20.61 5.98
N PRO A 68 -14.19 -21.10 7.04
CA PRO A 68 -12.84 -21.63 6.91
C PRO A 68 -12.79 -22.75 5.88
N PHE A 69 -11.85 -22.68 4.94
CA PHE A 69 -11.69 -23.70 3.89
C PHE A 69 -10.39 -24.50 4.03
N ALA A 70 -9.48 -24.05 4.89
CA ALA A 70 -8.22 -24.73 5.12
C ALA A 70 -7.74 -24.49 6.54
N GLN A 71 -6.98 -25.45 7.07
CA GLN A 71 -6.24 -25.31 8.31
C GLN A 71 -4.75 -25.41 8.02
N ILE A 72 -3.96 -24.56 8.66
CA ILE A 72 -2.50 -24.62 8.60
C ILE A 72 -2.02 -25.78 9.45
N VAL A 73 -1.30 -26.71 8.83
CA VAL A 73 -0.77 -27.91 9.51
C VAL A 73 0.68 -27.69 9.95
N GLU A 74 1.43 -26.96 9.14
CA GLU A 74 2.86 -26.77 9.36
C GLU A 74 3.31 -25.41 8.82
N VAL A 75 4.11 -24.71 9.62
CA VAL A 75 4.76 -23.45 9.25
C VAL A 75 6.26 -23.62 9.41
N ILE A 76 6.99 -23.50 8.32
CA ILE A 76 8.45 -23.60 8.31
C ILE A 76 9.05 -22.30 8.90
N ALA A 77 10.03 -22.42 9.79
CA ALA A 77 10.74 -21.27 10.35
C ALA A 77 11.40 -20.43 9.24
N ASN A 78 11.39 -19.10 9.38
CA ASN A 78 11.89 -18.14 8.37
C ASN A 78 11.17 -18.18 7.00
N SER A 79 10.05 -18.90 6.88
CA SER A 79 9.21 -18.84 5.67
C SER A 79 8.37 -17.56 5.61
N PRO A 80 7.83 -17.18 4.44
CA PRO A 80 6.90 -16.05 4.32
C PRO A 80 5.66 -16.21 5.21
N ALA A 81 5.21 -17.44 5.46
CA ALA A 81 4.09 -17.71 6.36
C ALA A 81 4.44 -17.42 7.83
N ASN A 82 5.65 -17.79 8.27
CA ASN A 82 6.14 -17.49 9.61
C ASN A 82 6.28 -15.97 9.81
N GLN A 83 6.89 -15.29 8.83
CA GLN A 83 7.06 -13.84 8.87
C GLN A 83 5.73 -13.08 8.77
N ALA A 84 4.72 -13.65 8.11
CA ALA A 84 3.35 -13.12 8.10
C ALA A 84 2.59 -13.34 9.41
N GLY A 85 3.19 -14.01 10.40
CA GLY A 85 2.58 -14.30 11.69
C GLY A 85 1.55 -15.43 11.67
N ILE A 86 1.51 -16.25 10.60
CA ILE A 86 0.61 -17.40 10.49
C ILE A 86 1.11 -18.50 11.44
N GLN A 87 0.20 -19.07 12.21
CA GLN A 87 0.49 -20.14 13.17
C GLN A 87 -0.08 -21.48 12.73
N VAL A 88 0.49 -22.55 13.29
CA VAL A 88 -0.09 -23.89 13.15
C VAL A 88 -1.47 -23.89 13.79
N HIS A 89 -2.42 -24.58 13.17
CA HIS A 89 -3.84 -24.63 13.50
C HIS A 89 -4.68 -23.41 13.13
N ASP A 90 -4.10 -22.39 12.51
CA ASP A 90 -4.88 -21.27 11.98
C ASP A 90 -5.85 -21.74 10.88
N LYS A 91 -7.08 -21.24 10.98
CA LYS A 91 -8.16 -21.48 10.02
C LYS A 91 -8.18 -20.36 8.99
N LEU A 92 -7.97 -20.71 7.72
CA LEU A 92 -7.96 -19.76 6.61
C LEU A 92 -9.37 -19.52 6.08
N LEU A 93 -9.75 -18.24 6.07
CA LEU A 93 -11.03 -17.75 5.57
C LEU A 93 -10.91 -17.32 4.09
N ALA A 94 -9.81 -16.64 3.75
CA ALA A 94 -9.51 -16.24 2.37
C ALA A 94 -8.00 -16.06 2.14
N PHE A 95 -7.58 -16.34 0.90
CA PHE A 95 -6.21 -16.19 0.40
C PHE A 95 -6.22 -15.36 -0.88
N GLY A 96 -6.02 -14.05 -0.75
CA GLY A 96 -6.24 -13.09 -1.83
C GLY A 96 -7.69 -13.17 -2.36
N PRO A 97 -7.90 -13.43 -3.66
CA PRO A 97 -9.22 -13.66 -4.25
C PRO A 97 -9.81 -15.05 -3.97
N ILE A 98 -9.08 -15.94 -3.28
CA ILE A 98 -9.47 -17.33 -3.05
C ILE A 98 -10.23 -17.47 -1.74
N ASN A 99 -11.32 -18.23 -1.73
CA ASN A 99 -12.18 -18.51 -0.59
C ASN A 99 -12.70 -19.97 -0.65
N ALA A 100 -13.61 -20.32 0.26
CA ALA A 100 -14.24 -21.64 0.34
C ALA A 100 -14.97 -22.11 -0.93
N THR A 101 -15.33 -21.22 -1.87
CA THR A 101 -16.07 -21.61 -3.08
C THR A 101 -15.17 -21.81 -4.31
N ASN A 102 -13.93 -21.31 -4.30
CA ASN A 102 -13.06 -21.30 -5.50
C ASN A 102 -11.63 -21.85 -5.27
N HIS A 103 -11.33 -22.38 -4.07
CA HIS A 103 -10.00 -22.89 -3.72
C HIS A 103 -9.58 -24.15 -4.48
N ASN A 104 -10.52 -24.93 -5.04
CA ASN A 104 -10.27 -26.13 -5.84
C ASN A 104 -9.25 -27.08 -5.19
N ASN A 105 -9.56 -27.58 -3.98
CA ASN A 105 -8.65 -28.41 -3.17
C ASN A 105 -7.25 -27.78 -2.99
N LEU A 106 -7.21 -26.46 -2.79
CA LEU A 106 -5.99 -25.64 -2.61
C LEU A 106 -5.10 -25.51 -3.86
N LYS A 107 -5.48 -26.09 -5.00
CA LYS A 107 -4.73 -25.92 -6.26
C LYS A 107 -4.65 -24.46 -6.69
N SER A 108 -5.75 -23.73 -6.53
CA SER A 108 -5.80 -22.29 -6.84
C SER A 108 -4.81 -21.50 -5.97
N VAL A 109 -4.61 -21.91 -4.71
CA VAL A 109 -3.68 -21.26 -3.77
C VAL A 109 -2.24 -21.44 -4.26
N ALA A 110 -1.86 -22.65 -4.67
CA ALA A 110 -0.54 -22.89 -5.24
C ALA A 110 -0.29 -22.05 -6.50
N GLN A 111 -1.28 -21.97 -7.39
CA GLN A 111 -1.18 -21.18 -8.62
C GLN A 111 -1.01 -19.69 -8.34
N ILE A 112 -1.79 -19.12 -7.42
CA ILE A 112 -1.71 -17.69 -7.15
C ILE A 112 -0.41 -17.30 -6.44
N VAL A 113 0.14 -18.18 -5.58
CA VAL A 113 1.44 -17.97 -4.95
C VAL A 113 2.55 -17.98 -5.99
N GLN A 114 2.53 -18.93 -6.92
CA GLN A 114 3.50 -18.99 -8.02
C GLN A 114 3.38 -17.80 -8.98
N ALA A 115 2.17 -17.31 -9.24
CA ALA A 115 1.95 -16.15 -10.10
C ALA A 115 2.31 -14.81 -9.42
N ASN A 116 2.40 -14.78 -8.09
CA ASN A 116 2.63 -13.58 -7.29
C ASN A 116 3.89 -13.68 -6.43
N VAL A 117 4.96 -14.28 -6.97
CA VAL A 117 6.28 -14.22 -6.35
C VAL A 117 6.71 -12.74 -6.24
N ASN A 118 7.25 -12.35 -5.09
CA ASN A 118 7.62 -10.96 -4.76
C ASN A 118 6.45 -9.96 -4.70
N ARG A 119 5.20 -10.42 -4.61
CA ARG A 119 4.03 -9.56 -4.37
C ARG A 119 3.32 -9.95 -3.08
N TYR A 120 2.76 -8.94 -2.42
CA TYR A 120 1.96 -9.14 -1.22
C TYR A 120 0.58 -9.69 -1.59
N LEU A 121 0.14 -10.71 -0.84
CA LEU A 121 -1.22 -11.23 -0.90
C LEU A 121 -1.89 -11.00 0.44
N LEU A 122 -3.17 -10.58 0.39
CA LEU A 122 -3.99 -10.44 1.58
C LEU A 122 -4.42 -11.83 2.07
N LEU A 123 -4.37 -12.02 3.37
CA LEU A 123 -4.73 -13.29 4.01
C LEU A 123 -5.72 -12.99 5.13
N PHE A 124 -6.81 -13.75 5.19
CA PHE A 124 -7.79 -13.65 6.27
C PHE A 124 -7.83 -14.98 7.01
N SER A 125 -7.67 -14.93 8.33
CA SER A 125 -7.73 -16.08 9.23
C SER A 125 -8.60 -15.76 10.44
N GLU A 126 -9.26 -16.79 11.00
CA GLU A 126 -10.20 -16.68 12.12
C GLU A 126 -9.53 -16.25 13.44
N MET A 127 -8.23 -16.49 13.63
CA MET A 127 -7.53 -16.29 14.91
C MET A 127 -6.33 -15.33 14.86
N ALA A 128 -6.08 -14.64 13.73
CA ALA A 128 -4.89 -13.81 13.62
C ALA A 128 -4.97 -12.54 14.47
N HIS A 129 -4.13 -12.46 15.51
CA HIS A 129 -3.62 -11.19 16.03
C HIS A 129 -2.92 -10.47 14.87
N ILE A 130 -3.59 -9.52 14.22
CA ILE A 130 -3.06 -8.77 13.07
C ILE A 130 -1.85 -7.95 13.53
N SER A 131 -0.64 -8.50 13.35
CA SER A 131 0.59 -7.73 13.38
C SER A 131 0.97 -7.44 11.93
N ILE A 132 0.67 -6.23 11.46
CA ILE A 132 1.18 -5.71 10.18
C ILE A 132 2.69 -5.58 10.34
N SER A 133 3.43 -6.66 10.10
CA SER A 133 4.87 -6.66 10.16
C SER A 133 5.45 -6.56 8.75
N HIS A 134 6.39 -5.64 8.64
CA HIS A 134 7.11 -5.22 7.46
C HIS A 134 7.83 -6.42 6.82
N LEU A 135 7.37 -6.93 5.66
CA LEU A 135 7.92 -8.14 5.05
C LEU A 135 9.02 -7.82 4.03
N HIS A 136 10.26 -8.19 4.33
CA HIS A 136 11.35 -8.15 3.37
C HIS A 136 11.35 -9.45 2.53
N GLN A 137 10.98 -9.31 1.26
CA GLN A 137 11.07 -10.27 0.14
C GLN A 137 10.56 -11.73 0.37
N PRO A 138 9.45 -12.14 -0.26
CA PRO A 138 9.05 -13.54 -0.25
C PRO A 138 9.86 -14.36 -1.28
N GLN A 139 10.90 -15.05 -0.80
CA GLN A 139 11.43 -16.25 -1.45
C GLN A 139 10.56 -17.46 -1.05
N ILE A 140 10.47 -18.45 -1.93
CA ILE A 140 9.59 -19.64 -1.82
C ILE A 140 9.73 -20.32 -0.44
N GLY A 141 8.73 -20.18 0.42
CA GLY A 141 8.63 -20.91 1.68
C GLY A 141 7.27 -21.59 1.79
N LEU A 142 7.30 -22.92 1.90
CA LEU A 142 6.14 -23.80 1.84
C LEU A 142 5.40 -23.77 3.19
N ALA A 143 4.16 -23.28 3.22
CA ALA A 143 3.22 -23.64 4.27
C ALA A 143 2.37 -24.81 3.76
N LYS A 144 2.25 -25.88 4.56
CA LYS A 144 1.42 -27.03 4.21
C LYS A 144 0.04 -26.81 4.83
N ALA A 145 -0.96 -26.61 3.99
CA ALA A 145 -2.36 -26.46 4.40
C ALA A 145 -3.16 -27.69 3.93
N PHE A 146 -4.12 -28.13 4.74
CA PHE A 146 -5.03 -29.22 4.39
C PHE A 146 -6.44 -28.67 4.19
N SER A 147 -7.11 -29.11 3.12
CA SER A 147 -8.51 -28.81 2.82
C SER A 147 -9.36 -29.84 3.55
N GLY A 148 -9.73 -29.57 4.79
CA GLY A 148 -10.70 -30.40 5.52
C GLY A 148 -12.10 -30.15 4.99
N ALA A 149 -12.55 -30.97 4.04
CA ALA A 149 -13.95 -31.10 3.68
C ALA A 149 -14.40 -32.49 4.16
N ASP A 150 -14.78 -32.57 5.44
CA ASP A 150 -15.67 -33.57 6.04
C ASP A 150 -16.35 -32.94 7.26
#